data_AF-A0A7V9N407-F1
#
_entry.id   AF-A0A7V9N407-F1
#
_cell.length_a   1.000
_cell.length_b   1.000
_cell.length_c   1.000
_cell.angle_alpha   90.00
_cell.angle_beta   90.00
_cell.angle_gamma   90.00
#
_symmetry.space_group_name_H-M   'P 1'
#
loop_
_entity.id
_entity.type
_entity.pdbx_description
1 polymer ?
#
loop_
_entity_poly.entity_id
_entity_poly.type
_entity_poly.pdbx_seq_one_letter_code
_entity_poly.pdbx_strand_id
1 'polypeptide(L)'
;MATLTVRVRPHTYCILQDMAKQRGESLPDALESIVEETRRARILQEAAEAYAAIAADPVEDASWRAEIAAWDVTVADGLEPEPELEDKP
;
A
#
# COMPACT_ATOMS: atom_id res chain seq x y z
N MET A 1 8.12 19.30 -19.19
CA MET A 1 8.94 18.40 -18.35
C MET A 1 10.27 18.17 -19.02
N ALA A 2 11.35 18.07 -18.25
CA ALA A 2 12.66 17.74 -18.79
C ALA A 2 12.72 16.26 -19.15
N THR A 3 13.26 15.92 -20.32
CA THR A 3 13.40 14.54 -20.79
C THR A 3 14.81 14.05 -20.56
N LEU A 4 14.93 12.79 -20.11
CA LEU A 4 16.21 12.11 -19.91
C LEU A 4 16.24 10.82 -20.73
N THR A 5 17.42 10.43 -21.19
CA THR A 5 17.63 9.18 -21.92
C THR A 5 18.42 8.21 -21.04
N VAL A 6 17.81 7.07 -20.70
CA VAL A 6 18.47 5.99 -19.95
C VAL A 6 18.73 4.82 -20.88
N ARG A 7 19.96 4.30 -20.87
CA ARG A 7 20.30 3.09 -21.64
C ARG A 7 19.72 1.87 -20.93
N VAL A 8 18.90 1.11 -21.64
CA VAL A 8 18.36 -0.19 -21.19
C VAL A 8 18.75 -1.29 -22.18
N ARG A 9 18.66 -2.56 -21.74
CA ARG A 9 18.85 -3.70 -22.65
C ARG A 9 17.67 -3.79 -23.62
N PRO A 10 17.86 -4.26 -24.87
CA PRO A 10 16.75 -4.40 -25.83
C PRO A 10 15.58 -5.22 -25.30
N HIS A 11 15.87 -6.33 -24.62
CA HIS A 11 14.86 -7.16 -23.98
C HIS A 11 14.03 -6.40 -22.93
N THR A 12 14.67 -5.57 -22.09
CA THR A 12 13.98 -4.74 -21.09
C THR A 12 13.06 -3.73 -21.77
N TYR A 13 13.50 -3.11 -22.87
CA TYR A 13 12.66 -2.20 -23.64
C TYR A 13 11.41 -2.89 -24.19
N CYS A 14 11.53 -4.11 -24.73
CA CYS A 14 10.38 -4.90 -25.20
C CYS A 14 9.37 -5.15 -24.08
N ILE A 15 9.84 -5.56 -22.89
CA ILE A 15 8.97 -5.77 -21.72
C ILE A 15 8.24 -4.48 -21.35
N LEU A 16 8.95 -3.35 -21.23
CA LEU A 16 8.33 -2.07 -20.89
C LEU A 16 7.30 -1.64 -21.93
N GLN A 17 7.57 -1.88 -23.21
CA GLN A 17 6.63 -1.58 -24.29
C GLN A 17 5.37 -2.44 -24.21
N ASP A 18 5.50 -3.72 -23.91
CA ASP A 18 4.35 -4.61 -23.78
C ASP A 18 3.53 -4.28 -22.52
N MET A 19 4.18 -3.91 -21.42
CA MET A 19 3.51 -3.41 -20.21
C MET A 19 2.74 -2.11 -20.49
N ALA A 20 3.33 -1.16 -21.21
CA ALA A 20 2.67 0.08 -21.60
C ALA A 20 1.43 -0.18 -22.48
N LYS A 21 1.54 -1.09 -23.45
CA LYS A 21 0.41 -1.51 -24.29
C LYS A 21 -0.72 -2.14 -23.48
N GLN A 22 -0.39 -3.01 -22.52
CA GLN A 22 -1.39 -3.66 -21.65
C GLN A 22 -2.14 -2.64 -20.78
N ARG A 23 -1.46 -1.57 -20.36
CA ARG A 23 -2.04 -0.48 -19.56
C ARG A 23 -2.74 0.59 -20.40
N GLY A 24 -2.56 0.59 -21.73
CA GLY A 24 -3.09 1.64 -22.60
C GLY A 24 -2.38 2.99 -22.43
N GLU A 25 -1.15 2.99 -21.92
CA GLU A 25 -0.37 4.16 -21.55
C GLU A 25 0.79 4.42 -22.54
N SER A 26 1.31 5.64 -22.55
CA SER A 26 2.57 5.91 -23.23
C SER A 26 3.73 5.22 -22.48
N LEU A 27 4.83 4.91 -23.19
CA LEU A 27 5.98 4.25 -22.56
C LEU A 27 6.56 5.05 -21.36
N PRO A 28 6.72 6.39 -21.43
CA PRO A 28 7.12 7.19 -20.27
C PRO A 28 6.14 7.11 -19.09
N ASP A 29 4.84 7.25 -19.34
CA ASP A 29 3.82 7.26 -18.28
C ASP A 29 3.71 5.89 -17.59
N ALA A 30 3.81 4.81 -18.38
CA ALA A 30 3.85 3.45 -17.87
C ALA A 30 5.10 3.22 -17.02
N LEU A 31 6.26 3.70 -17.47
CA LEU A 31 7.50 3.59 -16.70
C LEU A 31 7.41 4.34 -15.37
N GLU A 32 6.86 5.56 -15.36
CA GLU A 32 6.64 6.34 -14.14
C GLU A 32 5.72 5.60 -13.16
N SER A 33 4.59 5.09 -13.65
CA SER A 33 3.62 4.34 -12.85
C SER A 33 4.22 3.05 -12.27
N ILE A 34 4.95 2.27 -13.07
CA ILE A 34 5.61 1.03 -12.62
C ILE A 34 6.65 1.31 -11.52
N VAL A 35 7.44 2.38 -11.68
CA VAL A 35 8.44 2.78 -10.68
C VAL A 35 7.75 3.18 -9.37
N GLU A 36 6.69 3.98 -9.44
CA GLU A 36 5.95 4.41 -8.25
C GLU A 36 5.21 3.26 -7.57
N GLU A 37 4.60 2.35 -8.33
CA GLU A 37 3.99 1.13 -7.78
C GLU A 37 5.03 0.27 -7.05
N THR A 38 6.20 0.06 -7.67
CA THR A 38 7.29 -0.72 -7.07
C THR A 38 7.80 -0.05 -5.79
N ARG A 39 7.95 1.29 -5.80
CA ARG A 39 8.38 2.07 -4.64
C ARG A 39 7.38 1.94 -3.49
N ARG A 40 6.07 2.08 -3.77
CA ARG A 40 5.00 1.95 -2.76
C ARG A 40 4.91 0.53 -2.22
N ALA A 41 4.99 -0.48 -3.09
CA ALA A 41 5.00 -1.88 -2.68
C ALA A 41 6.17 -2.17 -1.74
N ARG A 42 7.36 -1.61 -1.99
CA ARG A 42 8.51 -1.78 -1.11
C ARG A 42 8.29 -1.18 0.27
N ILE A 43 7.70 0.01 0.36
CA ILE A 43 7.37 0.65 1.64
C ILE A 43 6.37 -0.20 2.44
N LEU A 44 5.32 -0.71 1.77
CA LEU A 44 4.34 -1.58 2.44
C LEU A 44 4.95 -2.89 2.90
N GLN A 45 5.86 -3.47 2.11
CA GLN A 45 6.59 -4.68 2.48
C GLN A 45 7.46 -4.45 3.73
N GLU A 46 8.18 -3.33 3.80
CA GLU A 46 9.00 -2.98 4.97
C GLU A 46 8.14 -2.75 6.22
N ALA A 47 6.98 -2.10 6.08
CA ALA A 47 6.03 -1.94 7.18
C ALA A 47 5.47 -3.30 7.65
N ALA A 48 5.09 -4.17 6.71
CA ALA A 48 4.60 -5.51 7.04
C ALA A 48 5.67 -6.36 7.76
N GLU A 49 6.93 -6.28 7.32
CA GLU A 49 8.07 -6.93 7.99
C GLU A 49 8.26 -6.41 9.41
N ALA A 50 8.13 -5.08 9.62
CA ALA A 50 8.24 -4.48 10.95
C ALA A 50 7.12 -4.95 11.89
N TYR A 51 5.86 -4.97 11.42
CA TYR A 51 4.74 -5.49 12.20
C TYR A 51 4.87 -6.99 12.49
N ALA A 52 5.37 -7.78 11.53
CA ALA A 52 5.65 -9.20 11.75
C ALA A 52 6.73 -9.41 12.82
N ALA A 53 7.74 -8.55 12.89
CA ALA A 53 8.76 -8.59 13.93
C ALA A 53 8.18 -8.28 15.32
N ILE A 54 7.29 -7.28 15.43
CA ILE A 54 6.55 -6.98 16.67
C ILE A 54 5.73 -8.21 17.09
N ALA A 55 4.95 -8.78 16.18
CA ALA A 55 4.07 -9.93 16.46
C ALA A 55 4.84 -11.20 16.87
N ALA A 56 6.10 -11.33 16.47
CA ALA A 56 6.95 -12.47 16.82
C ALA A 56 7.56 -12.36 18.24
N ASP A 57 7.57 -11.17 18.84
CA ASP A 57 8.02 -10.93 20.22
C ASP A 57 6.79 -10.76 21.14
N PRO A 58 6.52 -11.69 22.06
CA PRO A 58 5.35 -11.63 22.93
C PRO A 58 5.27 -10.38 23.82
N VAL A 59 6.41 -9.77 24.18
CA VAL A 59 6.44 -8.58 25.04
C VAL A 59 6.08 -7.34 24.22
N GLU A 60 6.69 -7.19 23.05
CA GLU A 60 6.41 -6.09 22.13
C GLU A 60 4.98 -6.19 21.57
N ASP A 61 4.52 -7.39 21.21
CA ASP A 61 3.14 -7.62 20.75
C ASP A 61 2.11 -7.25 21.82
N ALA A 62 2.36 -7.61 23.09
CA ALA A 62 1.48 -7.22 24.20
C ALA A 62 1.43 -5.70 24.40
N SER A 63 2.59 -5.02 24.31
CA SER A 63 2.69 -3.57 24.40
C SER A 63 1.93 -2.88 23.26
N TRP A 64 2.17 -3.31 22.02
CA TRP A 64 1.49 -2.81 20.83
C TRP A 64 -0.03 -3.00 20.91
N ARG A 65 -0.52 -4.19 21.30
CA ARG A 65 -1.97 -4.42 21.47
C ARG A 65 -2.59 -3.55 22.55
N ALA A 66 -1.88 -3.32 23.65
CA ALA A 66 -2.37 -2.44 24.71
C ALA A 66 -2.52 -0.99 24.21
N GLU A 67 -1.57 -0.53 23.39
CA GLU A 67 -1.68 0.77 22.71
C GLU A 67 -2.89 0.80 21.76
N ILE A 68 -3.02 -0.18 20.86
CA ILE A 68 -4.16 -0.24 19.93
C ILE A 68 -5.49 -0.26 20.70
N ALA A 69 -5.61 -1.02 21.78
CA ALA A 69 -6.83 -1.06 22.60
C ALA A 69 -7.17 0.29 23.24
N ALA A 70 -6.15 1.10 23.58
CA ALA A 70 -6.37 2.45 24.08
C ALA A 70 -6.90 3.39 22.97
N TRP A 71 -6.44 3.22 21.73
CA TRP A 71 -6.91 3.97 20.57
C TRP A 71 -8.28 3.51 20.07
N ASP A 72 -8.60 2.21 20.16
CA ASP A 72 -9.87 1.64 19.71
C ASP A 72 -11.09 2.28 20.38
N VAL A 73 -10.94 2.81 21.61
CA VAL A 73 -12.01 3.56 22.30
C VAL A 73 -12.46 4.79 21.51
N THR A 74 -11.58 5.39 20.71
CA THR A 74 -11.87 6.60 19.91
C THR A 74 -12.44 6.29 18.52
N VAL A 75 -12.64 5.02 18.17
CA VAL A 75 -13.05 4.63 16.80
C VAL A 75 -14.40 5.22 16.37
N ALA A 76 -15.29 5.46 17.34
CA ALA A 76 -16.63 6.00 17.11
C ALA A 76 -16.71 7.53 17.28
N ASP A 77 -15.60 8.20 17.61
CA ASP A 77 -15.60 9.63 17.86
C ASP A 77 -16.00 10.40 16.59
N GLY A 78 -17.05 11.21 16.70
CA GLY A 78 -17.57 12.01 15.58
C GLY A 78 -18.49 11.26 14.61
N LEU A 79 -18.81 9.99 14.87
CA LEU A 79 -19.83 9.24 14.14
C LEU A 79 -21.19 9.39 14.81
N GLU A 80 -22.26 9.47 14.00
CA GLU A 80 -23.62 9.28 14.50
C GLU A 80 -23.80 7.81 14.92
N PRO A 81 -24.57 7.52 15.98
CA PRO A 81 -24.87 6.14 16.34
C PRO A 81 -25.52 5.45 15.15
N GLU A 82 -25.04 4.24 14.84
CA GLU A 82 -25.62 3.43 13.76
C GLU A 82 -27.12 3.25 14.05
N PRO A 83 -28.02 3.56 13.08
CA PRO A 83 -29.44 3.45 13.33
C PRO A 83 -29.76 2.00 13.71
N GLU A 84 -30.44 1.82 14.85
CA GLU A 84 -30.93 0.50 15.25
C GLU A 84 -31.74 -0.06 14.07
N LEU A 85 -31.26 -1.18 13.49
CA LEU A 85 -32.05 -1.94 12.54
C LEU A 85 -33.28 -2.43 13.32
N GLU A 86 -34.42 -1.75 13.16
CA GLU A 86 -35.70 -2.22 13.67
C GLU A 86 -35.92 -3.63 13.11
N ASP A 87 -35.77 -4.64 13.96
CA ASP A 87 -36.27 -5.99 13.72
C ASP A 87 -37.79 -5.89 13.58
N LYS A 88 -38.25 -5.65 12.35
CA LYS A 88 -39.66 -5.62 12.02
C LYS A 88 -40.17 -7.07 12.05
N PRO A 89 -41.22 -7.37 12.83
CA PRO A 89 -41.77 -8.73 12.93
C PRO A 89 -42.36 -9.24 11.59
#